data_AF-A0A2G5XE98-F1
#
_entry.id   AF-A0A2G5XE98-F1
#
_cell.length_a   1.000
_cell.length_b   1.000
_cell.length_c   1.000
_cell.angle_alpha   90.00
_cell.angle_beta   90.00
_cell.angle_gamma   90.00
#
_symmetry.space_group_name_H-M   'P 1'
#
loop_
_entity.id
_entity.type
_entity.pdbx_description
1 polymer ?
#
loop_
_entity_poly.entity_id
_entity_poly.type
_entity_poly.pdbx_seq_one_letter_code
_entity_poly.pdbx_strand_id
1 'polypeptide(L)'
;MNRVFKRRSTYMKNKLVGLLAVLLVFAATPFHAQAATQFSDVDKHWAKTEIMYLADRNIIGGFPDGTFKPNDPITRAQASSMLIKALKIPLVKNPTGQFKDVSKKSAYYQILATVSEKGIMKGDNGFMRPGEDTSRAHMAAIIRRSFKIPTDNQATFVDVSPTHWSFPDINGIAKKGITGGSEGKYMPADSVTRSQFAAFLVRALDDSMKLKDYHSYVSVKGKTVEQNGFLYTIAKDKESTKLFKENKKAGTRSAILDSATMPDNGINRELLMSGYQMVLYNDEIFIPYWNLINASSKMPAGYNVVKLNVNDWSYTIGSIPLDQKFRNMFILNDRIYYTLEKNKDRVFDSKFYPTKPMDDPLTLYSVTMDGKNKKTLLNFDARVIFDEVEANSKSNQVSQNNKSVAYDLSTMYYFNKTGVYKYNLLDKKTSKVSNVLAKDMEVTATQLVVTDQAGKKHHLKK
;
A
#
# COMPACT_ATOMS: atom_id res chain seq x y z
N MET A 1 -58.50 -63.92 42.93
CA MET A 1 -57.73 -64.21 41.69
C MET A 1 -56.33 -63.65 41.88
N ASN A 2 -55.42 -64.42 42.48
CA ASN A 2 -54.41 -65.25 41.78
C ASN A 2 -53.63 -64.43 40.74
N ARG A 3 -52.46 -63.90 41.09
CA ARG A 3 -51.15 -64.58 41.14
C ARG A 3 -50.67 -65.14 39.80
N VAL A 4 -49.58 -64.54 39.32
CA VAL A 4 -48.30 -65.20 39.01
C VAL A 4 -48.24 -66.12 37.77
N PHE A 5 -47.37 -65.82 36.80
CA PHE A 5 -46.10 -66.54 36.51
C PHE A 5 -45.57 -66.23 35.09
N LYS A 6 -44.28 -65.81 35.01
CA LYS A 6 -43.14 -66.49 34.32
C LYS A 6 -43.35 -66.80 32.83
N ARG A 7 -42.41 -66.51 31.92
CA ARG A 7 -40.98 -66.88 31.84
C ARG A 7 -40.30 -65.91 30.83
N ARG A 8 -39.10 -65.32 31.00
CA ARG A 8 -37.72 -65.82 31.21
C ARG A 8 -37.27 -66.94 30.27
N SER A 9 -36.44 -66.61 29.27
CA SER A 9 -35.22 -67.34 28.84
C SER A 9 -34.74 -66.70 27.52
N THR A 10 -33.47 -66.41 27.22
CA THR A 10 -32.18 -66.78 27.82
C THR A 10 -31.14 -65.78 27.25
N TYR A 11 -30.40 -65.05 28.10
CA TYR A 11 -28.94 -65.21 28.32
C TYR A 11 -28.03 -64.62 27.23
N MET A 12 -26.88 -64.00 27.49
CA MET A 12 -26.19 -63.45 28.66
C MET A 12 -24.89 -62.86 28.09
N LYS A 13 -24.45 -61.67 28.55
CA LYS A 13 -23.15 -61.47 29.22
C LYS A 13 -23.01 -60.01 29.67
N ASN A 14 -23.26 -59.84 30.97
CA ASN A 14 -22.53 -59.07 32.00
C ASN A 14 -21.84 -57.76 31.57
N LYS A 15 -22.28 -56.58 32.05
CA LYS A 15 -22.04 -55.97 33.40
C LYS A 15 -20.59 -55.44 33.51
N LEU A 16 -20.24 -54.26 34.04
CA LEU A 16 -20.84 -53.35 35.01
C LEU A 16 -20.03 -52.01 34.99
N VAL A 17 -20.72 -50.87 35.09
CA VAL A 17 -20.55 -49.77 36.06
C VAL A 17 -19.19 -49.55 36.76
N GLY A 18 -18.67 -48.31 36.78
CA GLY A 18 -17.81 -47.83 37.88
C GLY A 18 -16.93 -46.60 37.61
N LEU A 19 -17.03 -45.60 38.48
CA LEU A 19 -16.44 -44.25 38.52
C LEU A 19 -14.89 -44.12 38.58
N LEU A 20 -14.39 -42.98 38.06
CA LEU A 20 -13.39 -42.01 38.61
C LEU A 20 -12.22 -42.51 39.50
N ALA A 21 -10.97 -42.28 39.03
CA ALA A 21 -9.86 -41.72 39.81
C ALA A 21 -8.65 -41.37 38.89
N VAL A 22 -8.10 -40.17 39.07
CA VAL A 22 -6.80 -39.72 38.53
C VAL A 22 -5.69 -40.32 39.39
N LEU A 23 -4.59 -40.80 38.80
CA LEU A 23 -3.26 -40.71 39.42
C LEU A 23 -2.12 -40.84 38.40
N LEU A 24 -1.19 -39.89 38.52
CA LEU A 24 0.06 -39.73 37.80
C LEU A 24 1.01 -40.93 37.97
N VAL A 25 1.77 -41.24 36.92
CA VAL A 25 3.13 -41.76 37.07
C VAL A 25 4.09 -40.84 36.31
N PHE A 26 4.85 -40.10 37.11
CA PHE A 26 6.14 -39.53 36.75
C PHE A 26 7.09 -40.70 36.48
N ALA A 27 7.38 -40.98 35.21
CA ALA A 27 8.59 -41.72 34.84
C ALA A 27 9.58 -40.69 34.31
N ALA A 28 10.75 -40.63 34.94
CA ALA A 28 11.88 -39.81 34.51
C ALA A 28 12.18 -40.09 33.03
N THR A 29 11.73 -39.20 32.16
CA THR A 29 12.18 -39.21 30.76
C THR A 29 13.54 -38.54 30.75
N PRO A 30 14.57 -39.16 30.13
CA PRO A 30 15.85 -38.50 29.95
C PRO A 30 15.59 -37.19 29.20
N PHE A 31 16.35 -36.14 29.53
CA PHE A 31 16.37 -34.88 28.78
C PHE A 31 16.41 -35.22 27.29
N HIS A 32 15.27 -35.12 26.61
CA HIS A 32 15.26 -35.16 25.17
C HIS A 32 15.92 -33.86 24.78
N ALA A 33 17.11 -33.95 24.18
CA ALA A 33 17.63 -32.89 23.35
C ALA A 33 16.44 -32.44 22.47
N GLN A 34 15.99 -31.22 22.67
CA GLN A 34 14.81 -30.70 21.99
C GLN A 34 15.12 -30.76 20.50
N ALA A 35 14.58 -31.79 19.82
CA ALA A 35 14.68 -31.89 18.38
C ALA A 35 14.15 -30.58 17.82
N ALA A 36 14.89 -29.98 16.87
CA ALA A 36 14.43 -28.78 16.20
C ALA A 36 12.99 -29.02 15.72
N THR A 37 12.05 -28.20 16.19
CA THR A 37 10.63 -28.36 15.88
C THR A 37 10.45 -28.19 14.37
N GLN A 38 10.42 -29.30 13.63
CA GLN A 38 10.17 -29.27 12.18
C GLN A 38 8.69 -29.47 11.92
N PHE A 39 8.09 -28.54 11.17
CA PHE A 39 6.71 -28.63 10.72
C PHE A 39 6.67 -29.22 9.32
N SER A 40 5.83 -30.24 9.12
CA SER A 40 5.75 -30.99 7.85
C SER A 40 5.24 -30.15 6.67
N ASP A 41 4.56 -29.04 6.93
CA ASP A 41 3.91 -28.14 5.96
C ASP A 41 4.64 -26.80 5.76
N VAL A 42 5.88 -26.66 6.26
CA VAL A 42 6.63 -25.39 6.23
C VAL A 42 7.86 -25.44 5.31
N ASP A 43 8.37 -26.63 4.94
CA ASP A 43 9.67 -26.76 4.29
C ASP A 43 9.84 -25.93 3.00
N LYS A 44 8.78 -25.79 2.21
CA LYS A 44 8.73 -25.00 0.96
C LYS A 44 7.92 -23.70 1.07
N HIS A 45 7.51 -23.33 2.28
CA HIS A 45 6.66 -22.17 2.51
C HIS A 45 7.49 -20.87 2.51
N TRP A 46 6.96 -19.79 1.93
CA TRP A 46 7.68 -18.51 1.82
C TRP A 46 8.12 -17.96 3.20
N ALA A 47 7.31 -18.20 4.22
CA ALA A 47 7.56 -17.76 5.60
C ALA A 47 8.37 -18.75 6.44
N LYS A 48 9.04 -19.75 5.82
CA LYS A 48 9.78 -20.78 6.55
C LYS A 48 10.77 -20.18 7.53
N THR A 49 11.54 -19.19 7.09
CA THR A 49 12.56 -18.53 7.91
C THR A 49 11.94 -17.89 9.15
N GLU A 50 10.85 -17.14 8.99
CA GLU A 50 10.18 -16.46 10.10
C GLU A 50 9.48 -17.45 11.05
N ILE A 51 8.88 -18.51 10.52
CA ILE A 51 8.26 -19.56 11.31
C ILE A 51 9.34 -20.27 12.15
N MET A 52 10.43 -20.73 11.53
CA MET A 52 11.52 -21.40 12.25
C MET A 52 12.19 -20.49 13.28
N TYR A 53 12.40 -19.21 12.95
CA TYR A 53 12.93 -18.21 13.89
C TYR A 53 12.14 -18.15 15.22
N LEU A 54 10.80 -18.18 15.12
CA LEU A 54 9.92 -18.16 16.29
C LEU A 54 9.85 -19.53 16.98
N ALA A 55 9.93 -20.62 16.23
CA ALA A 55 9.88 -21.99 16.76
C ALA A 55 11.13 -22.29 17.59
N ASP A 56 12.32 -21.93 17.09
CA ASP A 56 13.61 -22.10 17.77
C ASP A 56 13.69 -21.30 19.09
N ARG A 57 12.86 -20.25 19.21
CA ARG A 57 12.73 -19.41 20.40
C ARG A 57 11.56 -19.83 21.31
N ASN A 58 10.90 -20.94 21.03
CA ASN A 58 9.73 -21.45 21.77
C ASN A 58 8.54 -20.47 21.82
N ILE A 59 8.44 -19.54 20.85
CA ILE A 59 7.35 -18.57 20.77
C ILE A 59 6.11 -19.20 20.13
N ILE A 60 6.33 -20.01 19.10
CA ILE A 60 5.27 -20.75 18.42
C ILE A 60 5.43 -22.25 18.63
N GLY A 61 4.33 -22.97 18.41
CA GLY A 61 4.30 -24.42 18.29
C GLY A 61 3.38 -24.82 17.15
N GLY A 62 3.39 -26.10 16.83
CA GLY A 62 2.52 -26.72 15.83
C GLY A 62 1.27 -27.31 16.45
N PHE A 63 0.53 -28.03 15.62
CA PHE A 63 -0.59 -28.86 16.03
C PHE A 63 -0.11 -30.28 16.35
N PRO A 64 -0.92 -31.09 17.07
CA PRO A 64 -0.56 -32.46 17.42
C PRO A 64 -0.24 -33.37 16.22
N ASP A 65 -0.71 -33.00 15.02
CA ASP A 65 -0.44 -33.68 13.75
C ASP A 65 0.94 -33.35 13.14
N GLY A 66 1.75 -32.53 13.82
CA GLY A 66 3.08 -32.12 13.35
C GLY A 66 3.08 -30.95 12.34
N THR A 67 1.93 -30.34 12.08
CA THR A 67 1.80 -29.20 11.15
C THR A 67 1.86 -27.85 11.88
N PHE A 68 2.20 -26.78 11.15
CA PHE A 68 2.05 -25.40 11.63
C PHE A 68 0.76 -24.73 11.13
N LYS A 69 0.22 -25.17 9.99
CA LYS A 69 -0.90 -24.60 9.23
C LYS A 69 -0.65 -23.14 8.86
N PRO A 70 0.40 -22.84 8.05
CA PRO A 70 0.83 -21.47 7.76
C PRO A 70 -0.22 -20.63 7.02
N ASN A 71 -1.14 -21.27 6.30
CA ASN A 71 -2.16 -20.59 5.49
C ASN A 71 -3.50 -20.43 6.20
N ASP A 72 -3.69 -21.06 7.37
CA ASP A 72 -4.91 -20.87 8.16
C ASP A 72 -4.94 -19.45 8.74
N PRO A 73 -6.12 -18.82 8.81
CA PRO A 73 -6.29 -17.57 9.56
C PRO A 73 -5.83 -17.71 11.02
N ILE A 74 -5.22 -16.66 11.56
CA ILE A 74 -4.83 -16.61 12.97
C ILE A 74 -5.97 -16.06 13.82
N THR A 75 -6.33 -16.80 14.87
CA THR A 75 -7.35 -16.34 15.82
C THR A 75 -6.78 -15.31 16.80
N ARG A 76 -7.66 -14.49 17.38
CA ARG A 76 -7.29 -13.49 18.40
C ARG A 76 -6.57 -14.10 19.60
N ALA A 77 -6.97 -15.29 20.04
CA ALA A 77 -6.29 -16.01 21.13
C ALA A 77 -4.89 -16.53 20.74
N GLN A 78 -4.72 -17.01 19.52
CA GLN A 78 -3.43 -17.45 19.01
C GLN A 78 -2.45 -16.27 18.87
N ALA A 79 -2.89 -15.16 18.27
CA ALA A 79 -2.10 -13.93 18.17
C ALA A 79 -1.67 -13.42 19.55
N SER A 80 -2.59 -13.39 20.52
CA SER A 80 -2.30 -12.98 21.90
C SER A 80 -1.26 -13.89 22.56
N SER A 81 -1.36 -15.20 22.36
CA SER A 81 -0.42 -16.18 22.91
C SER A 81 0.99 -15.99 22.34
N MET A 82 1.10 -15.76 21.03
CA MET A 82 2.37 -15.47 20.38
C MET A 82 3.00 -14.18 20.90
N LEU A 83 2.23 -13.11 21.08
CA LEU A 83 2.73 -11.83 21.60
C LEU A 83 3.23 -11.95 23.03
N ILE A 84 2.47 -12.62 23.92
CA ILE A 84 2.88 -12.83 25.32
C ILE A 84 4.21 -13.58 25.38
N LYS A 85 4.36 -14.65 24.59
CA LYS A 85 5.60 -15.44 24.55
C LYS A 85 6.76 -14.65 23.97
N ALA A 86 6.56 -14.00 22.82
CA ALA A 86 7.59 -13.22 22.14
C ALA A 86 8.16 -12.10 23.02
N LEU A 87 7.27 -11.39 23.73
CA LEU A 87 7.64 -10.27 24.60
C LEU A 87 7.94 -10.70 26.04
N LYS A 88 7.89 -12.00 26.34
CA LYS A 88 8.06 -12.57 27.69
C LYS A 88 7.23 -11.84 28.75
N ILE A 89 5.99 -11.50 28.40
CA ILE A 89 5.09 -10.75 29.28
C ILE A 89 4.58 -11.67 30.40
N PRO A 90 4.79 -11.33 31.68
CA PRO A 90 4.22 -12.11 32.78
C PRO A 90 2.69 -12.08 32.74
N LEU A 91 2.07 -13.25 32.93
CA LEU A 91 0.62 -13.36 33.02
C LEU A 91 0.11 -12.75 34.32
N VAL A 92 -1.03 -12.07 34.23
CA VAL A 92 -1.71 -11.51 35.41
C VAL A 92 -2.29 -12.66 36.25
N LYS A 93 -1.90 -12.72 37.53
CA LYS A 93 -2.25 -13.84 38.43
C LYS A 93 -3.74 -13.82 38.82
N ASN A 94 -4.28 -12.63 39.06
CA ASN A 94 -5.66 -12.41 39.47
C ASN A 94 -6.36 -11.46 38.49
N PRO A 95 -6.74 -11.94 37.28
CA PRO A 95 -7.44 -11.13 36.29
C PRO A 95 -8.68 -10.45 36.87
N THR A 96 -8.81 -9.15 36.63
CA THR A 96 -10.04 -8.40 36.97
C THR A 96 -11.05 -8.42 35.83
N GLY A 97 -10.57 -8.62 34.60
CA GLY A 97 -11.41 -8.68 33.40
C GLY A 97 -12.44 -9.80 33.47
N GLN A 98 -13.68 -9.47 33.12
CA GLN A 98 -14.76 -10.44 32.92
C GLN A 98 -15.10 -10.52 31.44
N PHE A 99 -15.04 -11.74 30.88
CA PHE A 99 -15.33 -12.00 29.49
C PHE A 99 -16.50 -12.97 29.39
N LYS A 100 -17.56 -12.58 28.68
CA LYS A 100 -18.78 -13.36 28.51
C LYS A 100 -18.56 -14.64 27.70
N ASP A 101 -17.53 -14.65 26.86
CA ASP A 101 -17.20 -15.70 25.90
C ASP A 101 -15.88 -16.43 26.19
N VAL A 102 -15.26 -16.17 27.35
CA VAL A 102 -14.03 -16.87 27.76
C VAL A 102 -14.22 -17.44 29.16
N SER A 103 -14.29 -18.78 29.24
CA SER A 103 -14.31 -19.48 30.52
C SER A 103 -13.05 -19.21 31.33
N LYS A 104 -13.18 -18.94 32.64
CA LYS A 104 -12.04 -18.81 33.58
C LYS A 104 -11.15 -20.05 33.65
N LYS A 105 -11.68 -21.22 33.26
CA LYS A 105 -10.93 -22.49 33.19
C LYS A 105 -10.16 -22.67 31.88
N SER A 106 -10.36 -21.79 30.89
CA SER A 106 -9.66 -21.84 29.61
C SER A 106 -8.18 -21.49 29.79
N ALA A 107 -7.30 -22.23 29.11
CA ALA A 107 -5.87 -21.90 29.04
C ALA A 107 -5.61 -20.49 28.47
N TYR A 108 -6.54 -19.94 27.67
CA TYR A 108 -6.42 -18.60 27.11
C TYR A 108 -6.88 -17.49 28.05
N TYR A 109 -7.55 -17.78 29.17
CA TYR A 109 -8.17 -16.75 30.00
C TYR A 109 -7.15 -15.75 30.55
N GLN A 110 -6.07 -16.24 31.17
CA GLN A 110 -5.02 -15.37 31.71
C GLN A 110 -4.26 -14.63 30.61
N ILE A 111 -4.07 -15.25 29.44
CA ILE A 111 -3.42 -14.61 28.28
C ILE A 111 -4.26 -13.42 27.80
N LEU A 112 -5.55 -13.64 27.57
CA LEU A 112 -6.49 -12.63 27.09
C LEU A 112 -6.71 -11.51 28.12
N ALA A 113 -6.78 -11.86 29.40
CA ALA A 113 -6.77 -10.87 30.48
C ALA A 113 -5.52 -10.01 30.46
N THR A 114 -4.35 -10.62 30.32
CA THR A 114 -3.06 -9.91 30.33
C THR A 114 -2.96 -8.91 29.18
N VAL A 115 -3.29 -9.32 27.95
CA VAL A 115 -3.25 -8.40 26.80
C VAL A 115 -4.31 -7.31 26.88
N SER A 116 -5.46 -7.59 27.51
CA SER A 116 -6.52 -6.61 27.76
C SER A 116 -6.11 -5.56 28.80
N GLU A 117 -5.61 -6.01 29.96
CA GLU A 117 -5.16 -5.11 31.04
C GLU A 117 -3.94 -4.27 30.62
N LYS A 118 -3.07 -4.81 29.75
CA LYS A 118 -1.96 -4.04 29.14
C LYS A 118 -2.37 -3.14 27.99
N GLY A 119 -3.64 -3.17 27.58
CA GLY A 119 -4.15 -2.36 26.47
C GLY A 119 -3.62 -2.75 25.09
N ILE A 120 -3.04 -3.94 24.94
CA ILE A 120 -2.54 -4.46 23.67
C ILE A 120 -3.71 -4.83 22.76
N MET A 121 -4.61 -5.68 23.26
CA MET A 121 -5.81 -6.13 22.56
C MET A 121 -7.01 -5.92 23.46
N LYS A 122 -8.03 -5.24 22.96
CA LYS A 122 -9.29 -5.04 23.69
C LYS A 122 -10.42 -5.83 23.04
N GLY A 123 -11.33 -6.30 23.88
CA GLY A 123 -12.66 -6.73 23.47
C GLY A 123 -13.65 -5.56 23.50
N ASP A 124 -14.92 -5.87 23.26
CA ASP A 124 -16.03 -4.92 23.25
C ASP A 124 -17.29 -5.58 23.80
N ASN A 125 -18.13 -4.81 24.50
CA ASN A 125 -19.39 -5.26 25.10
C ASN A 125 -19.27 -6.50 26.02
N GLY A 126 -18.06 -6.71 26.58
CA GLY A 126 -17.72 -7.84 27.44
C GLY A 126 -17.27 -9.11 26.69
N PHE A 127 -17.04 -9.04 25.38
CA PHE A 127 -16.59 -10.17 24.55
C PHE A 127 -15.13 -9.99 24.11
N MET A 128 -14.31 -11.05 24.23
CA MET A 128 -12.93 -11.03 23.71
C MET A 128 -12.81 -11.64 22.32
N ARG A 129 -13.78 -12.45 21.92
CA ARG A 129 -13.89 -13.18 20.65
C ARG A 129 -12.63 -14.00 20.35
N PRO A 130 -12.23 -14.91 21.26
CA PRO A 130 -10.94 -15.60 21.17
C PRO A 130 -10.76 -16.45 19.92
N GLY A 131 -11.86 -16.98 19.38
CA GLY A 131 -11.88 -17.83 18.19
C GLY A 131 -12.06 -17.07 16.87
N GLU A 132 -12.34 -15.76 16.90
CA GLU A 132 -12.45 -14.98 15.68
C GLU A 132 -11.08 -14.69 15.07
N ASP A 133 -11.06 -14.60 13.74
CA ASP A 133 -9.88 -14.25 12.97
C ASP A 133 -9.43 -12.82 13.26
N THR A 134 -8.11 -12.62 13.18
CA THR A 134 -7.53 -11.28 13.30
C THR A 134 -7.40 -10.65 11.93
N SER A 135 -8.20 -9.61 11.66
CA SER A 135 -8.02 -8.77 10.46
C SER A 135 -6.64 -8.09 10.44
N ARG A 136 -6.15 -7.72 9.26
CA ARG A 136 -4.88 -6.99 9.09
C ARG A 136 -4.84 -5.66 9.85
N ALA A 137 -5.95 -4.91 9.91
CA ALA A 137 -6.04 -3.70 10.73
C ALA A 137 -5.84 -3.96 12.22
N HIS A 138 -6.49 -5.01 12.76
CA HIS A 138 -6.31 -5.44 14.14
C HIS A 138 -4.88 -5.91 14.42
N MET A 139 -4.27 -6.68 13.50
CA MET A 139 -2.87 -7.08 13.60
C MET A 139 -1.95 -5.86 13.70
N ALA A 140 -2.17 -4.83 12.87
CA ALA A 140 -1.38 -3.61 12.89
C ALA A 140 -1.42 -2.93 14.27
N ALA A 141 -2.64 -2.76 14.78
CA ALA A 141 -2.88 -2.14 16.07
C ALA A 141 -2.23 -2.90 17.22
N ILE A 142 -2.36 -4.23 17.27
CA ILE A 142 -1.79 -5.02 18.38
C ILE A 142 -0.25 -5.06 18.30
N ILE A 143 0.35 -5.23 17.12
CA ILE A 143 1.82 -5.18 16.96
C ILE A 143 2.36 -3.81 17.36
N ARG A 144 1.74 -2.73 16.86
CA ARG A 144 2.11 -1.37 17.22
C ARG A 144 2.13 -1.17 18.74
N ARG A 145 1.08 -1.61 19.44
CA ARG A 145 0.90 -1.38 20.88
C ARG A 145 1.84 -2.25 21.69
N SER A 146 1.97 -3.51 21.30
CA SER A 146 2.90 -4.48 21.88
C SER A 146 4.34 -3.98 21.91
N PHE A 147 4.81 -3.38 20.81
CA PHE A 147 6.18 -2.89 20.67
C PHE A 147 6.30 -1.37 20.94
N LYS A 148 5.22 -0.70 21.37
CA LYS A 148 5.17 0.75 21.64
C LYS A 148 5.69 1.60 20.47
N ILE A 149 5.46 1.15 19.24
CA ILE A 149 5.86 1.88 18.03
C ILE A 149 5.04 3.18 17.95
N PRO A 150 5.62 4.34 17.54
CA PRO A 150 4.85 5.57 17.36
C PRO A 150 3.73 5.45 16.30
N THR A 151 2.64 6.20 16.47
CA THR A 151 1.66 6.41 15.39
C THR A 151 2.32 7.13 14.22
N ASP A 152 1.80 6.95 13.01
CA ASP A 152 2.13 7.82 11.87
C ASP A 152 0.87 8.27 11.12
N ASN A 153 0.73 9.58 10.88
CA ASN A 153 -0.43 10.14 10.17
C ASN A 153 -0.17 10.36 8.68
N GLN A 154 0.99 9.95 8.17
CA GLN A 154 1.28 9.96 6.75
C GLN A 154 0.68 8.72 6.09
N ALA A 155 -0.16 8.93 5.08
CA ALA A 155 -0.75 7.83 4.33
C ALA A 155 0.33 6.95 3.68
N THR A 156 0.24 5.65 3.89
CA THR A 156 1.13 4.65 3.29
C THR A 156 0.42 3.85 2.21
N PHE A 157 -0.87 3.58 2.37
CA PHE A 157 -1.62 2.67 1.52
C PHE A 157 -2.88 3.35 0.99
N VAL A 158 -3.22 3.10 -0.28
CA VAL A 158 -4.31 3.81 -0.96
C VAL A 158 -5.71 3.37 -0.55
N ASP A 159 -5.84 2.21 0.08
CA ASP A 159 -7.11 1.66 0.59
C ASP A 159 -7.29 1.89 2.10
N VAL A 160 -6.43 2.68 2.73
CA VAL A 160 -6.55 3.05 4.14
C VAL A 160 -6.87 4.54 4.23
N SER A 161 -8.15 4.85 4.36
CA SER A 161 -8.62 6.24 4.54
C SER A 161 -7.97 6.89 5.78
N PRO A 162 -7.63 8.20 5.75
CA PRO A 162 -7.20 8.94 6.94
C PRO A 162 -8.19 8.88 8.12
N THR A 163 -9.47 8.62 7.86
CA THR A 163 -10.51 8.44 8.88
C THR A 163 -10.66 6.99 9.38
N HIS A 164 -9.94 6.03 8.79
CA HIS A 164 -9.97 4.64 9.23
C HIS A 164 -9.37 4.52 10.63
N TRP A 165 -10.03 3.79 11.54
CA TRP A 165 -9.66 3.74 12.96
C TRP A 165 -8.21 3.27 13.21
N SER A 166 -7.68 2.41 12.33
CA SER A 166 -6.31 1.90 12.41
C SER A 166 -5.32 2.61 11.49
N PHE A 167 -5.73 3.68 10.80
CA PHE A 167 -4.84 4.46 9.91
C PHE A 167 -3.50 4.77 10.58
N PRO A 168 -3.46 5.37 11.79
CA PRO A 168 -2.18 5.73 12.38
C PRO A 168 -1.34 4.54 12.87
N ASP A 169 -1.98 3.41 13.17
CA ASP A 169 -1.30 2.18 13.58
C ASP A 169 -0.65 1.49 12.37
N ILE A 170 -1.40 1.37 11.27
CA ILE A 170 -0.93 0.78 10.00
C ILE A 170 0.30 1.53 9.49
N ASN A 171 0.20 2.85 9.33
CA ASN A 171 1.28 3.66 8.80
C ASN A 171 2.50 3.64 9.75
N GLY A 172 2.27 3.62 11.08
CA GLY A 172 3.34 3.55 12.08
C GLY A 172 4.19 2.28 11.98
N ILE A 173 3.56 1.11 11.86
CA ILE A 173 4.31 -0.15 11.71
C ILE A 173 4.87 -0.33 10.30
N ALA A 174 4.23 0.26 9.30
CA ALA A 174 4.75 0.25 7.94
C ALA A 174 6.06 1.06 7.87
N LYS A 175 6.11 2.27 8.47
CA LYS A 175 7.32 3.11 8.55
C LYS A 175 8.49 2.43 9.28
N LYS A 176 8.20 1.44 10.12
CA LYS A 176 9.22 0.62 10.77
C LYS A 176 9.62 -0.61 9.96
N GLY A 177 9.19 -0.75 8.71
CA GLY A 177 9.48 -1.91 7.85
C GLY A 177 8.84 -3.21 8.33
N ILE A 178 7.85 -3.15 9.23
CA ILE A 178 7.25 -4.35 9.81
C ILE A 178 6.19 -4.90 8.87
N THR A 179 5.36 -4.02 8.30
CA THR A 179 4.28 -4.40 7.40
C THR A 179 4.45 -3.76 6.03
N GLY A 180 3.91 -4.46 5.04
CA GLY A 180 3.82 -4.01 3.67
C GLY A 180 2.43 -4.30 3.11
N GLY A 181 2.23 -3.86 1.87
CA GLY A 181 1.00 -4.07 1.11
C GLY A 181 1.25 -4.85 -0.17
N SER A 182 0.19 -5.06 -0.93
CA SER A 182 0.26 -5.58 -2.29
C SER A 182 -0.38 -4.58 -3.23
N GLU A 183 0.33 -4.23 -4.31
CA GLU A 183 -0.13 -3.23 -5.28
C GLU A 183 -0.62 -1.93 -4.61
N GLY A 184 -0.01 -1.52 -3.48
CA GLY A 184 -0.37 -0.28 -2.75
C GLY A 184 -1.54 -0.40 -1.79
N LYS A 185 -2.21 -1.55 -1.78
CA LYS A 185 -3.26 -1.86 -0.81
C LYS A 185 -2.67 -2.47 0.43
N TYR A 186 -3.15 -2.03 1.59
CA TYR A 186 -2.91 -2.67 2.85
C TYR A 186 -3.85 -3.86 3.10
N MET A 187 -5.06 -3.82 2.54
CA MET A 187 -6.16 -4.75 2.78
C MET A 187 -6.55 -4.82 4.26
N PRO A 188 -6.98 -3.71 4.89
CA PRO A 188 -7.18 -3.63 6.35
C PRO A 188 -8.25 -4.60 6.89
N ALA A 189 -9.24 -4.96 6.08
CA ALA A 189 -10.33 -5.85 6.48
C ALA A 189 -10.00 -7.35 6.38
N ASP A 190 -9.01 -7.72 5.57
CA ASP A 190 -8.70 -9.13 5.29
C ASP A 190 -8.14 -9.85 6.52
N SER A 191 -8.48 -11.13 6.68
CA SER A 191 -7.89 -11.99 7.73
C SER A 191 -6.39 -12.18 7.52
N VAL A 192 -5.64 -12.21 8.61
CA VAL A 192 -4.20 -12.51 8.63
C VAL A 192 -4.01 -14.01 8.78
N THR A 193 -3.16 -14.62 7.95
CA THR A 193 -2.76 -16.02 8.13
C THR A 193 -1.73 -16.17 9.24
N ARG A 194 -1.59 -17.38 9.80
CA ARG A 194 -0.57 -17.68 10.83
C ARG A 194 0.85 -17.36 10.35
N SER A 195 1.19 -17.64 9.09
CA SER A 195 2.48 -17.28 8.50
C SER A 195 2.69 -15.78 8.35
N GLN A 196 1.66 -15.04 7.92
CA GLN A 196 1.74 -13.58 7.83
C GLN A 196 1.96 -12.96 9.22
N PHE A 197 1.23 -13.43 10.25
CA PHE A 197 1.43 -12.96 11.62
C PHE A 197 2.83 -13.26 12.14
N ALA A 198 3.37 -14.46 11.85
CA ALA A 198 4.75 -14.81 12.17
C ALA A 198 5.74 -13.82 11.52
N ALA A 199 5.56 -13.50 10.23
CA ALA A 199 6.42 -12.55 9.54
C ALA A 199 6.37 -11.14 10.16
N PHE A 200 5.18 -10.63 10.48
CA PHE A 200 5.04 -9.33 11.16
C PHE A 200 5.72 -9.33 12.54
N LEU A 201 5.53 -10.39 13.31
CA LEU A 201 6.11 -10.51 14.64
C LEU A 201 7.64 -10.59 14.60
N VAL A 202 8.21 -11.37 13.70
CA VAL A 202 9.67 -11.47 13.53
C VAL A 202 10.28 -10.13 13.14
N ARG A 203 9.65 -9.41 12.20
CA ARG A 203 10.10 -8.05 11.80
C ARG A 203 10.03 -7.03 12.91
N ALA A 204 9.10 -7.21 13.85
CA ALA A 204 9.02 -6.38 15.04
C ALA A 204 10.08 -6.75 16.10
N LEU A 205 10.56 -8.00 16.12
CA LEU A 205 11.57 -8.51 17.04
C LEU A 205 13.01 -8.32 16.57
N ASP A 206 13.24 -8.35 15.25
CA ASP A 206 14.57 -8.40 14.64
C ASP A 206 14.65 -7.42 13.46
N ASP A 207 15.51 -6.41 13.60
CA ASP A 207 15.70 -5.36 12.60
C ASP A 207 16.25 -5.91 11.27
N SER A 208 17.03 -6.99 11.29
CA SER A 208 17.58 -7.61 10.09
C SER A 208 16.52 -8.28 9.20
N MET A 209 15.36 -8.58 9.78
CA MET A 209 14.26 -9.26 9.13
C MET A 209 13.22 -8.29 8.55
N LYS A 210 13.33 -6.99 8.87
CA LYS A 210 12.44 -5.93 8.37
C LYS A 210 12.45 -5.86 6.86
N LEU A 211 11.32 -5.41 6.30
CA LEU A 211 11.23 -5.06 4.90
C LEU A 211 12.22 -3.93 4.62
N LYS A 212 13.10 -4.15 3.63
CA LYS A 212 14.08 -3.15 3.17
C LYS A 212 13.41 -1.97 2.48
N ASP A 213 12.25 -2.22 1.88
CA ASP A 213 11.50 -1.28 1.07
C ASP A 213 10.18 -0.91 1.76
N TYR A 214 10.09 0.32 2.28
CA TYR A 214 8.87 0.92 2.85
C TYR A 214 8.38 2.05 1.94
N HIS A 215 7.13 1.98 1.50
CA HIS A 215 6.58 2.90 0.50
C HIS A 215 5.49 3.78 1.09
N SER A 216 5.80 5.05 1.34
CA SER A 216 4.77 6.08 1.60
C SER A 216 4.34 6.75 0.29
N TYR A 217 3.04 7.01 0.14
CA TYR A 217 2.49 7.86 -0.94
C TYR A 217 2.06 9.19 -0.37
N VAL A 218 2.41 10.28 -1.05
CA VAL A 218 1.39 11.21 -1.58
C VAL A 218 2.02 11.90 -2.79
N SER A 219 1.54 11.62 -4.01
CA SER A 219 1.59 12.62 -5.08
C SER A 219 0.32 13.45 -4.96
N VAL A 220 0.45 14.69 -4.50
CA VAL A 220 -0.63 15.67 -4.67
C VAL A 220 -0.40 16.27 -6.04
N LYS A 221 -1.42 16.28 -6.90
CA LYS A 221 -1.36 16.96 -8.19
C LYS A 221 -0.81 18.38 -7.99
N GLY A 222 0.33 18.66 -8.61
CA GLY A 222 0.91 20.01 -8.69
C GLY A 222 2.37 20.10 -8.24
N LYS A 223 2.75 21.33 -7.91
CA LYS A 223 4.10 21.71 -7.47
C LYS A 223 4.32 21.46 -5.98
N THR A 224 3.50 20.64 -5.32
CA THR A 224 3.54 20.49 -3.86
C THR A 224 3.45 19.04 -3.38
N VAL A 225 4.29 18.64 -2.43
CA VAL A 225 4.14 17.38 -1.66
C VAL A 225 4.31 17.67 -0.17
N GLU A 226 3.70 16.87 0.71
CA GLU A 226 3.79 17.05 2.17
C GLU A 226 4.33 15.79 2.84
N GLN A 227 5.28 15.96 3.78
CA GLN A 227 5.86 14.88 4.57
C GLN A 227 6.21 15.33 5.99
N ASN A 228 5.84 14.57 7.01
CA ASN A 228 6.27 14.81 8.40
C ASN A 228 6.06 16.26 8.89
N GLY A 229 5.00 16.95 8.44
CA GLY A 229 4.71 18.34 8.77
C GLY A 229 5.50 19.39 7.95
N PHE A 230 6.23 18.95 6.93
CA PHE A 230 6.90 19.80 5.96
C PHE A 230 6.17 19.80 4.61
N LEU A 231 5.97 20.98 4.06
CA LEU A 231 5.47 21.19 2.70
C LEU A 231 6.65 21.45 1.77
N TYR A 232 6.73 20.67 0.71
CA TYR A 232 7.71 20.84 -0.35
C TYR A 232 7.03 21.49 -1.52
N THR A 233 7.56 22.61 -2.02
CA THR A 233 6.92 23.39 -3.08
C THR A 233 7.92 23.77 -4.15
N ILE A 234 7.62 23.51 -5.41
CA ILE A 234 8.33 24.13 -6.52
C ILE A 234 7.74 25.53 -6.76
N ALA A 235 8.59 26.54 -6.83
CA ALA A 235 8.20 27.86 -7.30
C ALA A 235 9.32 28.52 -8.10
N LYS A 236 8.96 29.43 -9.00
CA LYS A 236 9.92 30.35 -9.62
C LYS A 236 10.36 31.37 -8.55
N ASP A 237 11.66 31.58 -8.42
CA ASP A 237 12.26 32.54 -7.51
C ASP A 237 13.31 33.35 -8.28
N LYS A 238 12.93 34.58 -8.66
CA LYS A 238 13.67 35.43 -9.58
C LYS A 238 13.89 34.72 -10.93
N GLU A 239 15.13 34.47 -11.31
CA GLU A 239 15.54 33.91 -12.60
C GLU A 239 15.53 32.38 -12.64
N SER A 240 15.46 31.69 -11.50
CA SER A 240 15.51 30.23 -11.46
C SER A 240 14.29 29.62 -10.78
N THR A 241 13.96 28.40 -11.16
CA THR A 241 12.96 27.61 -10.44
C THR A 241 13.65 26.89 -9.28
N LYS A 242 13.03 26.85 -8.10
CA LYS A 242 13.57 26.21 -6.90
C LYS A 242 12.58 25.26 -6.25
N LEU A 243 13.11 24.22 -5.60
CA LEU A 243 12.37 23.41 -4.63
C LEU A 243 12.54 24.03 -3.24
N PHE A 244 11.42 24.35 -2.60
CA PHE A 244 11.38 24.86 -1.25
C PHE A 244 10.90 23.79 -0.28
N LYS A 245 11.42 23.80 0.94
CA LYS A 245 10.90 23.08 2.09
C LYS A 245 10.38 24.09 3.09
N GLU A 246 9.14 23.91 3.53
CA GLU A 246 8.46 24.76 4.49
C GLU A 246 8.00 23.94 5.70
N ASN A 247 8.36 24.37 6.90
CA ASN A 247 7.80 23.81 8.13
C ASN A 247 6.52 24.56 8.48
N LYS A 248 5.36 23.94 8.24
CA LYS A 248 4.06 24.58 8.50
C LYS A 248 3.85 24.96 9.97
N LYS A 249 4.49 24.28 10.92
CA LYS A 249 4.38 24.60 12.36
C LYS A 249 5.29 25.73 12.77
N ALA A 250 6.51 25.77 12.26
CA ALA A 250 7.51 26.78 12.61
C ALA A 250 7.44 28.04 11.73
N GLY A 251 6.70 28.00 10.61
CA GLY A 251 6.64 29.08 9.63
C GLY A 251 7.96 29.33 8.88
N THR A 252 8.89 28.37 8.92
CA THR A 252 10.21 28.51 8.27
C THR A 252 10.19 27.94 6.86
N ARG A 253 10.87 28.60 5.91
CA ARG A 253 10.98 28.17 4.52
C ARG A 253 12.41 28.30 4.01
N SER A 254 12.95 27.25 3.39
CA SER A 254 14.28 27.24 2.79
C SER A 254 14.27 26.67 1.38
N ALA A 255 15.15 27.15 0.51
CA ALA A 255 15.42 26.52 -0.77
C ALA A 255 16.33 25.31 -0.56
N ILE A 256 15.92 24.16 -1.09
CA ILE A 256 16.64 22.89 -1.00
C ILE A 256 17.38 22.58 -2.30
N LEU A 257 16.79 22.96 -3.43
CA LEU A 257 17.33 22.70 -4.75
C LEU A 257 17.08 23.90 -5.65
N ASP A 258 18.09 24.29 -6.42
CA ASP A 258 18.04 25.39 -7.37
C ASP A 258 18.33 24.86 -8.77
N SER A 259 17.41 25.08 -9.71
CA SER A 259 17.61 24.68 -11.11
C SER A 259 18.86 25.33 -11.73
N ALA A 260 19.27 26.52 -11.26
CA ALA A 260 20.46 27.19 -11.76
C ALA A 260 21.77 26.49 -11.36
N THR A 261 21.79 25.74 -10.26
CA THR A 261 23.00 25.03 -9.78
C THR A 261 23.11 23.61 -10.32
N MET A 262 22.07 23.11 -11.01
CA MET A 262 22.11 21.79 -11.63
C MET A 262 23.03 21.76 -12.85
N PRO A 263 23.70 20.64 -13.15
CA PRO A 263 24.51 20.50 -14.36
C PRO A 263 23.71 20.73 -15.65
N ASP A 264 24.32 21.34 -16.67
CA ASP A 264 23.72 21.58 -18.01
C ASP A 264 23.73 20.33 -18.92
N ASN A 265 23.91 19.14 -18.37
CA ASN A 265 24.14 17.88 -19.08
C ASN A 265 22.88 17.28 -19.76
N GLY A 266 22.15 18.10 -20.52
CA GLY A 266 20.88 17.71 -21.15
C GLY A 266 19.71 17.80 -20.17
N ILE A 267 19.75 18.76 -19.25
CA ILE A 267 18.64 19.17 -18.41
C ILE A 267 18.21 20.55 -18.88
N ASN A 268 16.99 20.70 -19.40
CA ASN A 268 16.47 22.03 -19.61
C ASN A 268 16.08 22.62 -18.23
N ARG A 269 16.91 23.53 -17.71
CA ARG A 269 16.72 24.18 -16.40
C ARG A 269 15.43 25.01 -16.30
N GLU A 270 14.93 25.56 -17.41
CA GLU A 270 13.65 26.32 -17.46
C GLU A 270 12.42 25.40 -17.36
N LEU A 271 12.55 24.18 -17.88
CA LEU A 271 11.52 23.14 -17.90
C LEU A 271 11.65 22.17 -16.72
N LEU A 272 12.71 22.34 -15.93
CA LEU A 272 12.76 21.86 -14.58
C LEU A 272 11.60 22.53 -13.82
N MET A 273 10.65 21.70 -13.41
CA MET A 273 9.76 21.98 -12.28
C MET A 273 8.50 22.83 -12.56
N SER A 274 8.30 23.43 -13.74
CA SER A 274 7.12 24.29 -13.96
C SER A 274 5.84 23.57 -14.42
N GLY A 275 5.93 22.37 -15.02
CA GLY A 275 4.79 21.70 -15.68
C GLY A 275 4.38 20.32 -15.17
N TYR A 276 5.12 19.69 -14.25
CA TYR A 276 4.89 18.29 -13.85
C TYR A 276 4.69 18.09 -12.35
N GLN A 277 3.99 17.00 -12.00
CA GLN A 277 3.70 16.64 -10.61
C GLN A 277 4.98 16.17 -9.90
N MET A 278 5.26 16.74 -8.74
CA MET A 278 6.22 16.12 -7.82
C MET A 278 5.62 14.85 -7.22
N VAL A 279 6.50 13.92 -6.91
CA VAL A 279 6.16 12.70 -6.20
C VAL A 279 7.08 12.56 -5.02
N LEU A 280 6.51 12.26 -3.86
CA LEU A 280 7.27 11.78 -2.71
C LEU A 280 7.08 10.26 -2.59
N TYR A 281 8.18 9.51 -2.55
CA TYR A 281 8.23 8.06 -2.43
C TYR A 281 9.51 7.65 -1.68
N ASN A 282 9.40 6.80 -0.65
CA ASN A 282 10.53 6.31 0.16
C ASN A 282 11.47 7.40 0.72
N ASP A 283 10.94 8.49 1.28
CA ASP A 283 11.78 9.62 1.73
C ASP A 283 12.59 10.24 0.57
N GLU A 284 12.12 10.08 -0.66
CA GLU A 284 12.73 10.64 -1.87
C GLU A 284 11.70 11.44 -2.66
N ILE A 285 12.07 12.64 -3.08
CA ILE A 285 11.28 13.49 -3.96
C ILE A 285 11.74 13.23 -5.39
N PHE A 286 10.81 12.77 -6.22
CA PHE A 286 10.98 12.55 -7.65
C PHE A 286 10.39 13.75 -8.40
N ILE A 287 11.26 14.43 -9.14
CA ILE A 287 10.93 15.61 -9.93
C ILE A 287 11.13 15.25 -11.40
N PRO A 288 10.06 14.91 -12.15
CA PRO A 288 10.16 14.73 -13.58
C PRO A 288 10.63 16.00 -14.28
N TYR A 289 11.46 15.83 -15.30
CA TYR A 289 11.93 16.92 -16.15
C TYR A 289 12.07 16.46 -17.62
N TRP A 290 12.08 17.44 -18.51
CA TRP A 290 12.37 17.25 -19.93
C TRP A 290 13.87 17.31 -20.17
N ASN A 291 14.45 16.26 -20.77
CA ASN A 291 15.90 16.18 -20.93
C ASN A 291 16.41 16.94 -22.17
N LEU A 292 16.19 16.40 -23.35
CA LEU A 292 16.65 16.94 -24.62
C LEU A 292 15.52 17.74 -25.25
N ILE A 293 15.80 18.86 -25.90
CA ILE A 293 14.83 19.51 -26.79
C ILE A 293 15.27 19.25 -28.22
N ASN A 294 14.35 18.76 -29.05
CA ASN A 294 14.56 18.72 -30.49
C ASN A 294 14.61 20.17 -31.00
N ALA A 295 15.74 20.54 -31.60
CA ALA A 295 15.98 21.91 -32.06
C ALA A 295 14.95 22.40 -33.10
N SER A 296 14.35 21.49 -33.87
CA SER A 296 13.33 21.82 -34.88
C SER A 296 11.94 21.96 -34.28
N SER A 297 11.50 21.03 -33.44
CA SER A 297 10.13 21.06 -32.90
C SER A 297 9.99 21.83 -31.58
N LYS A 298 11.11 22.28 -31.01
CA LYS A 298 11.19 22.83 -29.64
C LYS A 298 10.58 21.93 -28.56
N MET A 299 10.34 20.65 -28.89
CA MET A 299 9.76 19.67 -27.97
C MET A 299 10.80 18.80 -27.28
N PRO A 300 10.47 18.25 -26.11
CA PRO A 300 11.30 17.25 -25.46
C PRO A 300 11.53 16.00 -26.34
N ALA A 301 12.79 15.54 -26.43
CA ALA A 301 13.16 14.27 -27.04
C ALA A 301 12.99 13.08 -26.07
N GLY A 302 12.85 13.35 -24.76
CA GLY A 302 12.60 12.37 -23.71
C GLY A 302 12.26 13.02 -22.37
N TYR A 303 12.00 12.19 -21.38
CA TYR A 303 11.72 12.58 -20.01
C TYR A 303 12.63 11.80 -19.09
N ASN A 304 13.06 12.44 -18.02
CA ASN A 304 13.82 11.82 -16.94
C ASN A 304 13.29 12.31 -15.61
N VAL A 305 13.86 11.78 -14.53
CA VAL A 305 13.46 12.14 -13.17
C VAL A 305 14.71 12.53 -12.39
N VAL A 306 14.64 13.65 -11.68
CA VAL A 306 15.56 13.98 -10.59
C VAL A 306 15.05 13.30 -9.35
N LYS A 307 15.92 12.55 -8.68
CA LYS A 307 15.62 11.85 -7.44
C LYS A 307 16.39 12.52 -6.31
N LEU A 308 15.68 13.07 -5.31
CA LEU A 308 16.23 13.83 -4.19
C LEU A 308 15.93 13.13 -2.87
N ASN A 309 16.94 12.84 -2.04
CA ASN A 309 16.76 12.26 -0.71
C ASN A 309 16.34 13.35 0.30
N VAL A 310 15.28 13.14 1.09
CA VAL A 310 14.78 14.16 2.02
C VAL A 310 15.53 14.26 3.35
N ASN A 311 16.40 13.29 3.64
CA ASN A 311 17.18 13.25 4.89
C ASN A 311 18.47 14.04 4.76
N ASP A 312 19.15 13.95 3.61
CA ASP A 312 20.46 14.59 3.37
C ASP A 312 20.48 15.54 2.16
N TRP A 313 19.39 15.64 1.39
CA TRP A 313 19.27 16.47 0.18
C TRP A 313 20.24 16.12 -0.96
N SER A 314 20.86 14.94 -0.90
CA SER A 314 21.57 14.38 -2.04
C SER A 314 20.61 14.12 -3.19
N TYR A 315 21.06 14.31 -4.43
CA TYR A 315 20.24 14.05 -5.61
C TYR A 315 20.98 13.31 -6.71
N THR A 316 20.22 12.59 -7.53
CA THR A 316 20.68 11.96 -8.77
C THR A 316 19.80 12.39 -9.94
N ILE A 317 20.40 12.46 -11.13
CA ILE A 317 19.75 12.88 -12.37
C ILE A 317 19.72 11.67 -13.31
N GLY A 318 18.59 11.46 -14.00
CA GLY A 318 18.48 10.41 -15.02
C GLY A 318 18.31 9.00 -14.46
N SER A 319 17.92 8.88 -13.19
CA SER A 319 17.89 7.63 -12.43
C SER A 319 16.90 6.57 -12.92
N ILE A 320 15.98 6.89 -13.85
CA ILE A 320 14.99 5.94 -14.37
C ILE A 320 14.90 6.06 -15.89
N PRO A 321 15.52 5.13 -16.65
CA PRO A 321 15.43 5.14 -18.10
C PRO A 321 14.03 4.69 -18.51
N LEU A 322 13.18 5.66 -18.83
CA LEU A 322 11.95 5.41 -19.57
C LEU A 322 12.35 5.49 -21.05
N ASP A 323 12.45 4.32 -21.66
CA ASP A 323 12.98 4.04 -23.00
C ASP A 323 12.33 4.82 -24.16
N GLN A 324 11.33 5.67 -23.90
CA GLN A 324 10.49 6.31 -24.91
C GLN A 324 9.97 7.69 -24.45
N LYS A 325 9.47 8.50 -25.39
CA LYS A 325 8.70 9.73 -25.07
C LYS A 325 7.35 9.31 -24.49
N PHE A 326 7.06 9.67 -23.25
CA PHE A 326 5.78 9.39 -22.58
C PHE A 326 5.10 10.67 -22.10
N ARG A 327 3.84 10.57 -21.69
CA ARG A 327 3.06 11.65 -21.07
C ARG A 327 2.31 11.14 -19.85
N ASN A 328 1.74 12.07 -19.09
CA ASN A 328 0.81 11.79 -18.00
C ASN A 328 1.42 10.79 -17.01
N MET A 329 2.61 11.12 -16.50
CA MET A 329 3.31 10.31 -15.53
C MET A 329 2.67 10.45 -14.16
N PHE A 330 2.51 9.33 -13.49
CA PHE A 330 1.98 9.25 -12.15
C PHE A 330 2.70 8.13 -11.42
N ILE A 331 3.15 8.37 -10.19
CA ILE A 331 3.82 7.33 -9.41
C ILE A 331 2.88 6.88 -8.32
N LEU A 332 2.69 5.57 -8.27
CA LEU A 332 1.91 4.88 -7.26
C LEU A 332 2.66 3.61 -6.91
N ASN A 333 3.02 3.49 -5.65
CA ASN A 333 3.89 2.41 -5.17
C ASN A 333 5.29 2.49 -5.70
N ASP A 334 5.91 1.33 -5.77
CA ASP A 334 7.15 1.06 -6.46
C ASP A 334 7.02 1.18 -7.98
N ARG A 335 5.98 1.85 -8.50
CA ARG A 335 5.71 1.91 -9.94
C ARG A 335 5.45 3.32 -10.45
N ILE A 336 6.01 3.58 -11.62
CA ILE A 336 5.68 4.72 -12.47
C ILE A 336 4.65 4.28 -13.49
N TYR A 337 3.50 4.92 -13.50
CA TYR A 337 2.47 4.83 -14.51
C TYR A 337 2.65 5.97 -15.51
N TYR A 338 2.53 5.67 -16.79
CA TYR A 338 2.67 6.67 -17.84
C TYR A 338 1.94 6.23 -19.10
N THR A 339 1.59 7.19 -19.93
CA THR A 339 0.93 6.94 -21.21
C THR A 339 1.91 7.15 -22.37
N LEU A 340 1.87 6.28 -23.37
CA LEU A 340 2.56 6.49 -24.64
C LEU A 340 1.55 6.87 -25.72
N GLU A 341 1.94 7.81 -26.57
CA GLU A 341 1.25 8.07 -27.83
C GLU A 341 1.66 7.02 -28.85
N LYS A 342 0.69 6.44 -29.55
CA LYS A 342 0.98 5.48 -30.62
C LYS A 342 1.66 6.14 -31.83
N ASN A 343 1.44 7.44 -32.05
CA ASN A 343 1.90 8.19 -33.22
C ASN A 343 2.75 9.41 -32.81
N LYS A 344 4.00 9.14 -32.44
CA LYS A 344 4.96 10.04 -31.78
C LYS A 344 5.40 11.28 -32.60
N ASP A 345 5.34 11.22 -33.92
CA ASP A 345 5.74 12.30 -34.83
C ASP A 345 4.67 12.42 -35.94
N ARG A 346 3.57 13.10 -35.64
CA ARG A 346 2.51 13.33 -36.63
C ARG A 346 2.88 14.49 -37.51
N VAL A 347 3.31 14.16 -38.73
CA VAL A 347 3.26 15.10 -39.84
C VAL A 347 1.88 14.99 -40.44
N PHE A 348 1.06 16.01 -40.22
CA PHE A 348 -0.23 16.08 -40.89
C PHE A 348 -0.06 16.74 -42.24
N ASP A 349 -0.93 16.41 -43.20
CA ASP A 349 -0.99 17.18 -44.43
C ASP A 349 -1.36 18.65 -44.15
N SER A 350 -1.09 19.53 -45.11
CA SER A 350 -1.33 20.97 -44.97
C SER A 350 -2.80 21.36 -44.76
N LYS A 351 -3.76 20.44 -44.96
CA LYS A 351 -5.20 20.64 -44.72
C LYS A 351 -5.61 20.30 -43.30
N PHE A 352 -4.70 19.88 -42.43
CA PHE A 352 -5.02 19.58 -41.04
C PHE A 352 -5.39 20.82 -40.24
N TYR A 353 -6.56 20.78 -39.60
CA TYR A 353 -7.07 21.85 -38.76
C TYR A 353 -6.90 21.50 -37.27
N PRO A 354 -5.87 22.04 -36.59
CA PRO A 354 -5.53 21.72 -35.19
C PRO A 354 -6.58 22.19 -34.18
N THR A 355 -7.51 23.05 -34.59
CA THR A 355 -8.56 23.60 -33.72
C THR A 355 -9.69 22.62 -33.46
N LYS A 356 -9.79 21.52 -34.22
CA LYS A 356 -10.77 20.46 -33.96
C LYS A 356 -10.17 19.41 -33.03
N PRO A 357 -10.74 19.20 -31.82
CA PRO A 357 -10.27 18.16 -30.91
C PRO A 357 -10.33 16.78 -31.57
N MET A 358 -9.28 16.00 -31.40
CA MET A 358 -9.21 14.61 -31.87
C MET A 358 -9.07 13.66 -30.70
N ASP A 359 -9.54 12.43 -30.87
CA ASP A 359 -9.26 11.36 -29.92
C ASP A 359 -8.00 10.63 -30.40
N ASP A 360 -7.02 10.49 -29.50
CA ASP A 360 -5.76 9.80 -29.75
C ASP A 360 -5.75 8.45 -29.04
N PRO A 361 -5.43 7.34 -29.74
CA PRO A 361 -5.12 6.07 -29.10
C PRO A 361 -3.86 6.18 -28.22
N LEU A 362 -4.07 6.03 -26.92
CA LEU A 362 -3.05 5.96 -25.90
C LEU A 362 -2.96 4.55 -25.31
N THR A 363 -1.77 4.23 -24.83
CA THR A 363 -1.56 3.03 -24.01
C THR A 363 -0.98 3.43 -22.66
N LEU A 364 -1.64 3.03 -21.59
CA LEU A 364 -1.16 3.14 -20.21
C LEU A 364 -0.20 1.99 -19.91
N TYR A 365 0.98 2.34 -19.43
CA TYR A 365 2.01 1.43 -18.96
C TYR A 365 2.26 1.62 -17.46
N SER A 366 2.91 0.63 -16.86
CA SER A 366 3.63 0.83 -15.60
C SER A 366 5.01 0.17 -15.62
N VAL A 367 5.97 0.72 -14.90
CA VAL A 367 7.31 0.17 -14.72
C VAL A 367 7.71 0.32 -13.26
N THR A 368 8.55 -0.57 -12.70
CA THR A 368 9.06 -0.35 -11.34
C THR A 368 10.01 0.86 -11.28
N MET A 369 10.20 1.44 -10.11
CA MET A 369 11.05 2.63 -9.90
C MET A 369 12.52 2.41 -10.29
N ASP A 370 12.98 1.16 -10.37
CA ASP A 370 14.30 0.80 -10.90
C ASP A 370 14.34 0.62 -12.43
N GLY A 371 13.24 0.96 -13.12
CA GLY A 371 13.07 0.80 -14.57
C GLY A 371 12.77 -0.65 -15.00
N LYS A 372 12.69 -1.61 -14.08
CA LYS A 372 12.43 -3.02 -14.41
C LYS A 372 10.92 -3.32 -14.49
N ASN A 373 10.58 -4.56 -14.85
CA ASN A 373 9.22 -5.09 -14.78
C ASN A 373 8.15 -4.22 -15.47
N LYS A 374 8.41 -3.76 -16.70
CA LYS A 374 7.47 -2.97 -17.51
C LYS A 374 6.20 -3.80 -17.84
N LYS A 375 5.02 -3.20 -17.70
CA LYS A 375 3.71 -3.80 -17.95
C LYS A 375 2.84 -2.87 -18.78
N THR A 376 2.11 -3.43 -19.75
CA THR A 376 1.01 -2.75 -20.45
C THR A 376 -0.29 -2.95 -19.65
N LEU A 377 -1.06 -1.88 -19.42
CA LEU A 377 -2.23 -1.92 -18.54
C LEU A 377 -3.56 -1.68 -19.27
N LEU A 378 -3.64 -0.60 -20.07
CA LEU A 378 -4.89 -0.21 -20.72
C LEU A 378 -4.61 0.46 -22.06
N ASN A 379 -5.32 0.04 -23.10
CA ASN A 379 -5.43 0.80 -24.35
C ASN A 379 -6.73 1.60 -24.31
N PHE A 380 -6.66 2.90 -24.59
CA PHE A 380 -7.82 3.78 -24.53
C PHE A 380 -7.63 4.98 -25.46
N ASP A 381 -8.75 5.56 -25.88
CA ASP A 381 -8.74 6.81 -26.62
C ASP A 381 -8.93 7.98 -25.64
N ALA A 382 -8.09 9.00 -25.77
CA ALA A 382 -8.19 10.23 -24.98
C ALA A 382 -8.13 11.45 -25.89
N ARG A 383 -8.87 12.51 -25.52
CA ARG A 383 -8.90 13.73 -26.32
C ARG A 383 -7.54 14.43 -26.29
N VAL A 384 -7.03 14.82 -27.45
CA VAL A 384 -5.83 15.65 -27.57
C VAL A 384 -6.21 17.07 -27.91
N ILE A 385 -5.57 18.01 -27.22
CA ILE A 385 -5.66 19.45 -27.49
C ILE A 385 -4.33 19.87 -28.12
N PHE A 386 -4.39 20.61 -29.21
CA PHE A 386 -3.21 21.12 -29.89
C PHE A 386 -2.94 22.56 -29.44
N ASP A 387 -1.72 22.81 -28.99
CA ASP A 387 -1.34 24.12 -28.43
C ASP A 387 -0.64 25.01 -29.47
N GLU A 388 0.12 24.44 -30.40
CA GLU A 388 0.87 25.18 -31.42
C GLU A 388 0.92 24.41 -32.74
N VAL A 389 0.93 25.14 -33.86
CA VAL A 389 1.10 24.57 -35.20
C VAL A 389 2.12 25.36 -35.99
N GLU A 390 3.13 24.63 -36.46
CA GLU A 390 4.11 25.13 -37.42
C GLU A 390 3.77 24.55 -38.80
N ALA A 391 3.42 25.43 -39.73
CA ALA A 391 2.97 25.06 -41.06
C ALA A 391 4.06 25.32 -42.10
N ASN A 392 4.23 24.40 -43.05
CA ASN A 392 4.95 24.64 -44.29
C ASN A 392 4.06 24.29 -45.49
N SER A 393 4.57 24.45 -46.72
CA SER A 393 3.80 24.26 -47.95
C SER A 393 3.23 22.85 -48.15
N LYS A 394 3.73 21.83 -47.43
CA LYS A 394 3.35 20.43 -47.60
C LYS A 394 2.76 19.79 -46.33
N SER A 395 3.02 20.34 -45.15
CA SER A 395 2.67 19.70 -43.89
C SER A 395 2.49 20.68 -42.74
N ASN A 396 1.69 20.26 -41.76
CA ASN A 396 1.57 20.89 -40.44
C ASN A 396 2.25 20.02 -39.39
N GLN A 397 3.23 20.57 -38.69
CA GLN A 397 3.76 20.01 -37.44
C GLN A 397 2.98 20.60 -36.27
N VAL A 398 2.52 19.76 -35.35
CA VAL A 398 1.61 20.21 -34.28
C VAL A 398 2.11 19.79 -32.91
N SER A 399 2.03 20.73 -31.98
CA SER A 399 2.29 20.52 -30.56
C SER A 399 1.01 20.15 -29.83
N GLN A 400 1.11 19.19 -28.91
CA GLN A 400 -0.03 18.67 -28.15
C GLN A 400 0.14 18.93 -26.66
N ASN A 401 -0.95 19.31 -26.02
CA ASN A 401 -1.09 19.40 -24.58
C ASN A 401 -2.18 18.46 -24.11
N ASN A 402 -1.80 17.59 -23.18
CA ASN A 402 -2.64 16.48 -22.78
C ASN A 402 -3.31 16.79 -21.46
N LYS A 403 -4.32 17.67 -21.51
CA LYS A 403 -5.21 17.96 -20.38
C LYS A 403 -6.30 16.89 -20.19
N SER A 404 -6.33 15.88 -21.05
CA SER A 404 -7.40 14.88 -21.05
C SER A 404 -7.19 13.71 -20.12
N VAL A 405 -5.99 13.57 -19.54
CA VAL A 405 -5.69 12.52 -18.57
C VAL A 405 -5.25 13.16 -17.27
N ALA A 406 -5.87 12.75 -16.16
CA ALA A 406 -5.50 13.20 -14.83
C ALA A 406 -5.48 12.02 -13.87
N TYR A 407 -4.62 12.08 -12.86
CA TYR A 407 -4.53 11.03 -11.84
C TYR A 407 -4.88 11.58 -10.46
N ASP A 408 -5.36 10.69 -9.62
CA ASP A 408 -5.66 10.92 -8.21
C ASP A 408 -5.59 9.62 -7.44
N LEU A 409 -4.64 9.54 -6.49
CA LEU A 409 -4.35 8.38 -5.66
C LEU A 409 -4.14 7.09 -6.47
N SER A 410 -5.21 6.34 -6.75
CA SER A 410 -5.17 5.09 -7.50
C SER A 410 -6.07 5.10 -8.73
N THR A 411 -6.57 6.27 -9.12
CA THR A 411 -7.51 6.43 -10.23
C THR A 411 -6.91 7.33 -11.30
N MET A 412 -6.94 6.85 -12.54
CA MET A 412 -6.70 7.63 -13.74
C MET A 412 -8.06 8.06 -14.31
N TYR A 413 -8.31 9.36 -14.37
CA TYR A 413 -9.43 9.93 -15.11
C TYR A 413 -8.97 10.26 -16.53
N TYR A 414 -9.84 10.03 -17.51
CA TYR A 414 -9.63 10.54 -18.85
C TYR A 414 -10.93 10.91 -19.53
N PHE A 415 -10.87 11.69 -20.61
CA PHE A 415 -12.05 11.98 -21.42
C PHE A 415 -11.77 11.85 -22.91
N ASN A 416 -12.80 11.54 -23.67
CA ASN A 416 -12.78 11.43 -25.13
C ASN A 416 -14.08 11.99 -25.73
N LYS A 417 -14.32 11.79 -27.03
CA LYS A 417 -15.53 12.30 -27.72
C LYS A 417 -16.86 11.78 -27.18
N THR A 418 -16.85 10.75 -26.33
CA THR A 418 -18.05 10.11 -25.80
C THR A 418 -18.33 10.46 -24.35
N GLY A 419 -17.37 11.04 -23.62
CA GLY A 419 -17.56 11.46 -22.23
C GLY A 419 -16.29 11.33 -21.39
N VAL A 420 -16.50 11.30 -20.06
CA VAL A 420 -15.46 11.22 -19.04
C VAL A 420 -15.48 9.84 -18.41
N TYR A 421 -14.29 9.29 -18.19
CA TYR A 421 -14.03 7.94 -17.73
C TYR A 421 -13.08 7.96 -16.54
N LYS A 422 -13.15 6.90 -15.73
CA LYS A 422 -12.15 6.58 -14.73
C LYS A 422 -11.68 5.15 -14.91
N TYR A 423 -10.38 4.95 -14.73
CA TYR A 423 -9.71 3.67 -14.69
C TYR A 423 -9.00 3.54 -13.34
N ASN A 424 -9.33 2.51 -12.58
CA ASN A 424 -8.68 2.27 -11.29
C ASN A 424 -7.45 1.38 -11.50
N LEU A 425 -6.29 1.89 -11.05
CA LEU A 425 -4.97 1.30 -11.26
C LEU A 425 -4.79 -0.02 -10.48
N LEU A 426 -5.62 -0.27 -9.46
CA LEU A 426 -5.53 -1.43 -8.58
C LEU A 426 -6.44 -2.57 -9.06
N ASP A 427 -7.70 -2.26 -9.35
CA ASP A 427 -8.68 -3.27 -9.77
C ASP A 427 -8.70 -3.47 -11.29
N LYS A 428 -8.02 -2.58 -12.04
CA LYS A 428 -7.90 -2.60 -13.50
C LYS A 428 -9.24 -2.48 -14.21
N LYS A 429 -10.20 -1.76 -13.60
CA LYS A 429 -11.54 -1.55 -14.15
C LYS A 429 -11.72 -0.12 -14.68
N THR A 430 -12.34 -0.03 -15.85
CA THR A 430 -12.79 1.23 -16.45
C THR A 430 -14.28 1.42 -16.21
N SER A 431 -14.69 2.65 -15.86
CA SER A 431 -16.10 3.03 -15.77
C SER A 431 -16.30 4.44 -16.34
N LYS A 432 -17.47 4.67 -16.95
CA LYS A 432 -17.86 6.01 -17.43
C LYS A 432 -18.43 6.80 -16.25
N VAL A 433 -17.92 8.01 -16.05
CA VAL A 433 -18.30 8.91 -14.95
C VAL A 433 -19.32 9.95 -15.41
N SER A 434 -19.23 10.38 -16.69
CA SER A 434 -20.14 11.40 -17.23
C SER A 434 -20.23 11.35 -18.76
N ASN A 435 -21.33 11.84 -19.31
CA ASN A 435 -21.52 12.06 -20.75
C ASN A 435 -21.04 13.45 -21.21
N VAL A 436 -20.53 14.29 -20.29
CA VAL A 436 -20.03 15.63 -20.62
C VAL A 436 -18.87 15.54 -21.62
N LEU A 437 -19.00 16.30 -22.72
CA LEU A 437 -17.96 16.42 -23.74
C LEU A 437 -16.91 17.43 -23.29
N ALA A 438 -15.95 16.93 -22.53
CA ALA A 438 -14.92 17.74 -21.90
C ALA A 438 -13.90 18.31 -22.91
N LYS A 439 -13.45 19.54 -22.64
CA LYS A 439 -12.24 20.14 -23.23
C LYS A 439 -11.13 20.33 -22.20
N ASP A 440 -11.44 20.25 -20.91
CA ASP A 440 -10.44 20.32 -19.82
C ASP A 440 -10.97 19.55 -18.61
N MET A 441 -10.06 19.06 -17.75
CA MET A 441 -10.40 18.34 -16.55
C MET A 441 -9.38 18.56 -15.43
N GLU A 442 -9.90 18.79 -14.23
CA GLU A 442 -9.12 18.96 -13.02
C GLU A 442 -9.62 18.03 -11.91
N VAL A 443 -8.68 17.39 -11.21
CA VAL A 443 -9.01 16.60 -10.02
C VAL A 443 -8.58 17.43 -8.81
N THR A 444 -9.54 17.79 -7.96
CA THR A 444 -9.30 18.49 -6.69
C THR A 444 -9.17 17.48 -5.55
N ALA A 445 -9.09 17.89 -4.29
CA ALA A 445 -9.12 16.94 -3.17
C ALA A 445 -10.45 16.14 -3.10
N THR A 446 -11.58 16.77 -3.44
CA THR A 446 -12.93 16.23 -3.18
C THR A 446 -13.75 15.97 -4.43
N GLN A 447 -13.36 16.51 -5.58
CA GLN A 447 -14.18 16.50 -6.79
C GLN A 447 -13.35 16.30 -8.06
N LEU A 448 -14.03 15.89 -9.11
CA LEU A 448 -13.57 15.96 -10.49
C LEU A 448 -14.29 17.11 -11.19
N VAL A 449 -13.56 18.17 -11.54
CA VAL A 449 -14.08 19.35 -12.23
C VAL A 449 -13.84 19.20 -13.73
N VAL A 450 -14.92 19.12 -14.51
CA VAL A 450 -14.87 18.93 -15.95
C VAL A 450 -15.33 20.21 -16.64
N THR A 451 -14.52 20.77 -17.51
CA THR A 451 -14.90 21.92 -18.34
C THR A 451 -15.36 21.42 -19.70
N ASP A 452 -16.58 21.74 -20.10
CA ASP A 452 -17.13 21.32 -21.40
C ASP A 452 -16.65 22.20 -22.56
N GLN A 453 -17.03 21.83 -23.79
CA GLN A 453 -16.67 22.58 -25.00
C GLN A 453 -17.02 24.08 -24.92
N ALA A 454 -18.16 24.43 -24.32
CA ALA A 454 -18.62 25.81 -24.15
C ALA A 454 -17.89 26.56 -23.01
N GLY A 455 -17.06 25.88 -22.22
CA GLY A 455 -16.34 26.48 -21.09
C GLY A 455 -17.09 26.39 -19.76
N LYS A 456 -18.25 25.74 -19.70
CA LYS A 456 -18.98 25.53 -18.46
C LYS A 456 -18.32 24.42 -17.63
N LYS A 457 -18.17 24.67 -16.34
CA LYS A 457 -17.62 23.71 -15.37
C LYS A 457 -18.71 22.82 -14.78
N HIS A 458 -18.42 21.52 -14.68
CA HIS A 458 -19.27 20.48 -14.10
C HIS A 458 -18.51 19.82 -12.95
N HIS A 459 -19.12 19.74 -11.78
CA HIS A 459 -18.50 19.19 -10.58
C HIS A 459 -19.02 17.76 -10.34
N LEU A 460 -18.16 16.77 -10.57
CA LEU A 460 -18.48 15.36 -10.41
C LEU A 460 -17.89 14.84 -9.10
N LYS A 461 -18.59 13.91 -8.44
CA LYS A 461 -18.05 13.17 -7.30
C LYS A 461 -17.04 12.14 -7.80
N LYS A 462 -15.94 11.99 -7.08
CA LYS A 462 -14.88 11.00 -7.36
C LYS A 462 -15.39 9.57 -7.21
#